data_AF-A0AAE2XUF3-F1
#
_entry.id   AF-A0AAE2XUF3-F1
#
_cell.length_a   1.000
_cell.length_b   1.000
_cell.length_c   1.000
_cell.angle_alpha   90.00
_cell.angle_beta   90.00
_cell.angle_gamma   90.00
#
_symmetry.space_group_name_H-M   'P 1'
#
loop_
_entity.id
_entity.type
_entity.pdbx_description
1 polymer ?
#
loop_
_entity_poly.entity_id
_entity_poly.type
_entity_poly.pdbx_seq_one_letter_code
_entity_poly.pdbx_strand_id
1 'polypeptide(L)' 'MAKIFKVAEDEKCGCCNWRVENLYLIAETEEEAEELYNKLERGLCADCLIEYVIIPQNMEILEEQERSSAKLKAES' A
#
# COMPACT_ATOMS: atom_id res chain seq x y z
N MET A 1 -1.32 -11.41 -7.30
CA MET A 1 -1.60 -11.75 -5.88
C MET A 1 -0.59 -11.03 -5.04
N ALA A 2 -1.06 -10.14 -4.17
CA ALA A 2 -0.20 -9.27 -3.39
C ALA A 2 0.68 -10.05 -2.40
N LYS A 3 1.92 -9.58 -2.23
CA LYS A 3 2.96 -10.12 -1.35
C LYS A 3 3.55 -8.99 -0.52
N ILE A 4 4.28 -9.37 0.52
CA ILE A 4 5.03 -8.43 1.37
C ILE A 4 6.46 -8.34 0.85
N PHE A 5 6.91 -7.13 0.56
CA PHE A 5 8.27 -6.83 0.13
C PHE A 5 8.96 -5.96 1.17
N LYS A 6 10.25 -6.22 1.41
CA LYS A 6 11.12 -5.33 2.19
C LYS A 6 11.55 -4.18 1.28
N VAL A 7 11.43 -2.95 1.77
CA VAL A 7 11.69 -1.75 0.96
C VAL A 7 12.73 -0.81 1.57
N ALA A 8 13.02 -0.93 2.87
CA ALA A 8 14.05 -0.11 3.52
C ALA A 8 14.59 -0.77 4.80
N GLU A 9 15.71 -0.24 5.28
CA GLU A 9 16.39 -0.67 6.50
C GLU A 9 16.79 0.53 7.36
N ASP A 10 16.82 0.35 8.68
CA ASP A 10 17.26 1.37 9.67
C ASP A 10 16.55 2.74 9.51
N GLU A 11 15.27 2.71 9.14
CA GLU A 11 14.44 3.88 8.89
C GLU A 11 13.24 3.97 9.85
N LYS A 12 12.59 5.14 9.86
CA LYS A 12 11.38 5.34 10.68
C LYS A 12 10.14 4.74 10.01
N CYS A 13 9.37 3.98 10.77
CA CYS A 13 8.07 3.46 10.35
C CYS A 13 7.09 4.61 10.05
N GLY A 14 6.38 4.53 8.93
CA GLY A 14 5.39 5.52 8.50
C GLY A 14 4.12 5.60 9.36
N CYS A 15 3.92 4.66 10.29
CA CYS A 15 2.78 4.64 11.21
C CYS A 15 3.20 4.98 12.66
N CYS A 16 3.98 4.12 13.32
CA CYS A 16 4.38 4.32 14.72
C CYS A 16 5.57 5.29 14.90
N ASN A 17 6.24 5.70 13.81
CA ASN A 17 7.38 6.64 13.79
C ASN A 17 8.62 6.18 14.58
N TRP A 18 8.67 4.92 15.00
CA TRP A 18 9.85 4.31 15.60
C TRP A 18 10.87 3.95 14.52
N ARG A 19 12.17 4.05 14.86
CA ARG A 19 13.25 3.54 14.02
C ARG A 19 13.29 2.02 14.17
N VAL A 20 13.26 1.31 13.04
CA VAL A 20 13.18 -0.15 12.98
C VAL A 20 14.19 -0.71 11.99
N GLU A 21 14.54 -1.98 12.15
CA GLU A 21 15.53 -2.64 11.27
C GLU A 21 15.04 -2.79 9.83
N ASN A 22 13.74 -3.04 9.63
CA ASN A 22 13.17 -3.29 8.30
C ASN A 22 11.82 -2.59 8.15
N LEU A 23 11.59 -2.02 6.96
CA LEU A 23 10.30 -1.53 6.50
C LEU A 23 9.78 -2.36 5.33
N TYR A 24 8.46 -2.46 5.26
CA TYR A 24 7.75 -3.32 4.32
C TYR A 24 6.58 -2.61 3.66
N LEU A 25 6.22 -3.09 2.46
CA LEU A 25 5.02 -2.72 1.73
C LEU A 25 4.34 -3.97 1.13
N ILE A 26 3.05 -3.84 0.84
CA ILE A 26 2.26 -4.87 0.14
C ILE A 26 2.10 -4.42 -1.31
N ALA A 27 2.53 -5.25 -2.25
CA ALA A 27 2.47 -4.97 -3.69
C ALA A 27 2.29 -6.28 -4.48
N GLU A 28 2.02 -6.23 -5.78
CA GLU A 28 1.98 -7.42 -6.64
C GLU A 28 3.39 -7.87 -7.07
N THR A 29 4.31 -6.91 -7.22
CA THR A 29 5.69 -7.15 -7.64
C THR A 29 6.69 -6.38 -6.77
N GLU A 30 7.95 -6.82 -6.80
CA GLU A 30 9.03 -6.14 -6.08
C GLU A 30 9.30 -4.74 -6.64
N GLU A 31 9.28 -4.61 -7.97
CA GLU A 31 9.44 -3.34 -8.69
C GLU A 31 8.36 -2.32 -8.29
N GLU A 32 7.09 -2.75 -8.22
CA GLU A 32 6.00 -1.91 -7.74
C GLU A 32 6.21 -1.47 -6.29
N ALA A 33 6.69 -2.36 -5.41
CA ALA A 33 6.97 -2.01 -4.02
C ALA A 33 8.09 -0.96 -3.89
N GLU A 34 9.13 -1.08 -4.72
CA GLU A 34 10.23 -0.11 -4.79
C GLU A 34 9.76 1.25 -5.33
N GLU A 35 8.98 1.28 -6.42
CA GLU A 35 8.38 2.50 -6.95
C GLU A 35 7.48 3.21 -5.93
N LEU A 36 6.65 2.45 -5.21
CA LEU A 36 5.78 2.98 -4.16
C LEU A 36 6.60 3.58 -3.02
N TYR A 37 7.66 2.90 -2.58
CA TYR A 37 8.53 3.41 -1.53
C TYR A 37 9.25 4.69 -1.97
N ASN A 38 9.82 4.71 -3.18
CA ASN A 38 10.50 5.89 -3.73
C ASN A 38 9.57 7.10 -3.89
N LYS A 39 8.29 6.87 -4.17
CA LYS A 39 7.29 7.94 -4.33
C LYS A 39 6.77 8.49 -2.99
N LEU A 40 6.63 7.62 -1.99
CA LEU A 40 6.02 7.97 -0.70
C LEU A 40 7.04 8.23 0.42
N GLU A 41 8.28 7.79 0.22
CA GLU A 41 9.38 7.77 1.21
C GLU A 41 8.95 7.17 2.55
N ARG A 42 8.03 6.19 2.49
CA ARG A 42 7.37 5.62 3.67
C ARG A 42 7.08 4.14 3.46
N GLY A 43 7.45 3.35 4.47
CA GLY A 43 7.07 1.95 4.63
C GLY A 43 6.61 1.67 6.07
N LEU A 44 6.09 0.47 6.33
CA LEU A 44 5.62 0.07 7.66
C LEU A 44 6.53 -0.97 8.28
N CYS A 45 6.70 -0.93 9.61
CA CYS A 45 7.30 -2.05 10.33
C CYS A 45 6.37 -3.27 10.30
N ALA A 46 6.89 -4.45 10.63
CA ALA A 46 6.13 -5.69 10.62
C ALA A 46 4.86 -5.62 11.51
N ASP A 47 4.97 -5.05 12.71
CA ASP A 47 3.85 -4.90 13.64
C ASP A 47 2.74 -4.01 13.08
N CYS A 48 3.09 -2.82 12.55
CA CYS A 48 2.08 -1.96 11.94
C CYS A 48 1.50 -2.58 10.68
N LEU A 49 2.32 -3.22 9.84
CA LEU A 49 1.84 -3.85 8.61
C LEU A 49 0.82 -4.95 8.91
N ILE A 50 1.08 -5.81 9.90
CA ILE A 50 0.20 -6.93 10.20
C ILE A 50 -1.13 -6.45 10.79
N GLU A 51 -1.16 -5.36 11.55
CA GLU A 51 -2.41 -4.73 11.98
C GLU A 51 -3.28 -4.31 10.79
N TYR A 52 -2.68 -3.73 9.75
CA TYR A 52 -3.41 -3.36 8.51
C TYR A 52 -3.88 -4.57 7.70
N VAL A 53 -3.16 -5.70 7.75
CA VAL A 53 -3.52 -6.94 7.02
C VAL A 53 -4.57 -7.75 7.75
N ILE A 54 -4.48 -7.84 9.08
CA ILE A 54 -5.36 -8.67 9.91
C ILE A 54 -6.69 -7.98 10.21
N ILE A 55 -6.69 -6.66 10.37
CA ILE A 55 -7.91 -5.92 10.64
C ILE A 55 -8.57 -5.63 9.27
N PRO A 56 -9.68 -6.29 8.91
CA PRO A 56 -10.44 -5.88 7.74
C PRO A 56 -11.00 -4.49 8.01
N GLN A 57 -10.29 -3.46 7.58
CA GLN A 57 -10.94 -2.24 7.11
C GLN A 57 -11.83 -2.72 5.97
N ASN A 58 -13.13 -2.47 6.00
CA ASN A 58 -14.06 -2.80 4.90
C ASN A 58 -13.47 -2.34 3.56
N MET A 59 -12.73 -3.23 2.89
CA MET A 59 -11.99 -2.92 1.67
C MET A 59 -12.98 -3.00 0.50
N GLU A 60 -13.94 -2.09 0.48
CA GLU A 60 -14.64 -1.72 -0.74
C GLU A 60 -13.63 -0.97 -1.59
N ILE A 61 -12.85 -1.73 -2.38
CA ILE A 61 -12.05 -1.17 -3.46
C ILE A 61 -13.07 -0.51 -4.40
N LEU A 62 -13.10 0.82 -4.42
CA LEU A 62 -14.02 1.62 -5.21
C LEU A 62 -13.77 1.40 -6.72
N GLU A 63 -14.26 0.29 -7.27
CA GLU A 63 -14.44 0.06 -8.71
C GLU A 63 -15.64 0.86 -9.28
N GLU A 64 -16.18 1.82 -8.54
CA GLU A 64 -17.36 2.62 -8.94
C GLU A 64 -17.02 3.89 -9.74
N GLN A 65 -15.76 4.37 -9.71
CA GLN A 65 -15.39 5.58 -10.45
C GLN A 65 -15.22 5.35 -11.96
N GLU A 66 -14.82 4.15 -12.38
CA GLU A 66 -14.68 3.83 -13.81
C GLU A 66 -16.04 3.60 -14.48
N ARG A 67 -17.02 3.03 -13.76
CA ARG A 67 -18.36 2.73 -14.30
C ARG A 67 -19.20 4.00 -14.53
N SER A 68 -19.01 5.05 -13.71
CA SER A 68 -19.68 6.35 -13.89
C SER A 68 -19.12 7.14 -15.07
N SER A 69 -17.80 7.09 -15.31
CA SER A 69 -17.19 7.74 -16.48
C SER A 69 -17.54 7.06 -17.80
N ALA A 70 -17.80 5.75 -17.79
CA ALA A 70 -18.25 5.00 -18.96
C ALA A 70 -19.70 5.33 -19.37
N LYS A 71 -20.60 5.59 -18.41
CA LYS A 71 -21.98 6.02 -18.72
C LYS A 71 -22.05 7.43 -19.32
N LEU A 72 -21.28 8.38 -18.78
CA LEU A 72 -21.22 9.76 -19.30
C LEU A 72 -20.67 9.84 -20.73
N LYS A 73 -19.77 8.94 -21.13
CA LYS A 73 -19.26 8.85 -22.51
C LYS A 73 -20.18 8.08 -23.47
N ALA A 74 -21.14 7.32 -22.96
CA ALA A 74 -22.13 6.61 -23.76
C ALA A 74 -23.40 7.44 -24.03
N GLU A 75 -23.58 8.56 -23.32
CA GLU A 75 -24.74 9.45 -23.41
C GLU A 75 -24.39 10.85 -24.00
N SER A 76 -23.18 11.04 -24.55
CA SER A 76 -22.79 12.20 -25.38
C SER A 76 -22.64 11.81 -26.85
#